data_AF-A0AAJ5VNU6-F1
#
_entry.id   AF-A0AAJ5VNU6-F1
#
_cell.length_a   1.000
_cell.length_b   1.000
_cell.length_c   1.000
_cell.angle_alpha   90.00
_cell.angle_beta   90.00
_cell.angle_gamma   90.00
#
_symmetry.space_group_name_H-M   'P 1'
#
loop_
_entity.id
_entity.type
_entity.pdbx_description
1 polymer ?
#
loop_
_entity_poly.entity_id
_entity_poly.type
_entity_poly.pdbx_seq_one_letter_code
_entity_poly.pdbx_strand_id
1 'polypeptide(L)'
;MSATAPDMATYVFAVRRCGGDVHLTGHPEGAMVRLLPFGALVAVVQDVPLRALGGPAALRRLLAPELLEPLGRLHRELVHAAGATGPTVALPVGTCYANDVRARAALEEQEERFGAALHRVTGTGRATGRVERDTRARKQP
;
A
#
# COMPACT_ATOMS: atom_id res chain seq x y z
N MET A 1 -21.90 21.25 19.02
CA MET A 1 -20.99 21.63 17.93
C MET A 1 -20.70 20.36 17.15
N SER A 2 -21.43 20.10 16.06
CA SER A 2 -21.21 18.92 15.24
C SER A 2 -19.85 19.04 14.58
N ALA A 3 -18.94 18.11 14.86
CA ALA A 3 -17.73 17.99 14.07
C ALA A 3 -18.16 17.71 12.63
N THR A 4 -17.96 18.68 11.73
CA THR A 4 -18.11 18.46 10.30
C THR A 4 -17.29 17.23 9.97
N ALA A 5 -17.95 16.16 9.51
CA ALA A 5 -17.23 14.97 9.08
C ALA A 5 -16.23 15.42 8.00
N PRO A 6 -14.99 14.91 8.01
CA PRO A 6 -14.04 15.29 6.99
C PRO A 6 -14.66 14.99 5.61
N ASP A 7 -14.63 15.93 4.67
CA ASP A 7 -15.18 15.69 3.32
C ASP A 7 -14.23 14.81 2.49
N MET A 8 -12.97 14.74 2.90
CA MET A 8 -11.87 14.03 2.25
C MET A 8 -11.27 12.99 3.19
N ALA A 9 -10.74 11.93 2.62
CA ALA A 9 -9.95 10.93 3.33
C ALA A 9 -8.62 10.70 2.62
N THR A 10 -7.59 10.44 3.41
CA THR A 10 -6.28 10.01 2.90
C THR A 10 -6.34 8.51 2.62
N TYR A 11 -6.42 8.14 1.35
CA TYR A 11 -6.33 6.75 0.91
C TYR A 11 -4.86 6.36 0.71
N VAL A 12 -4.39 5.36 1.45
CA VAL A 12 -3.06 4.78 1.32
C VAL A 12 -3.10 3.55 0.42
N PHE A 13 -2.34 3.57 -0.68
CA PHE A 13 -2.26 2.45 -1.63
C PHE A 13 -1.11 1.51 -1.32
N ALA A 14 0.05 2.08 -1.03
CA ALA A 14 1.29 1.31 -0.90
C ALA A 14 2.30 2.01 0.00
N VAL A 15 3.26 1.23 0.49
CA VAL A 15 4.44 1.70 1.23
C VAL A 15 5.69 1.27 0.48
N ARG A 16 6.66 2.18 0.35
CA ARG A 16 7.95 1.93 -0.29
C ARG A 16 9.09 2.58 0.48
N ARG A 17 10.32 2.23 0.12
CA ARG A 17 11.52 2.95 0.58
C ARG A 17 11.60 4.33 -0.11
N CYS A 18 12.17 5.31 0.58
CA CYS A 18 12.31 6.69 0.11
C CYS A 18 12.96 6.77 -1.30
N GLY A 19 12.49 7.73 -2.11
CA GLY A 19 13.03 8.02 -3.45
C GLY A 19 12.02 7.87 -4.58
N GLY A 20 12.33 8.47 -5.74
CA GLY A 20 11.52 8.47 -6.96
C GLY A 20 10.34 9.47 -6.93
N ASP A 21 10.02 10.06 -8.08
CA ASP A 21 8.77 10.80 -8.25
C ASP A 21 7.61 9.80 -8.44
N VAL A 22 6.39 10.22 -8.14
CA VAL A 22 5.15 9.44 -8.34
C VAL A 22 4.22 10.27 -9.20
N HIS A 23 4.34 10.12 -10.52
CA HIS A 23 3.41 10.72 -11.47
C HIS A 23 2.33 9.70 -11.82
N LEU A 24 1.37 9.52 -10.91
CA LEU A 24 0.31 8.53 -11.06
C LEU A 24 -1.06 9.19 -11.13
N THR A 25 -1.90 8.70 -12.04
CA THR A 25 -3.31 9.05 -12.10
C THR A 25 -4.05 8.24 -11.03
N GLY A 26 -4.52 8.94 -10.00
CA GLY A 26 -5.29 8.35 -8.92
C GLY A 26 -6.79 8.29 -9.23
N HIS A 27 -7.60 8.19 -8.18
CA HIS A 27 -9.05 8.30 -8.26
C HIS A 27 -9.46 9.60 -8.96
N PRO A 28 -10.40 9.59 -9.92
CA PRO A 28 -10.74 10.76 -10.74
C PRO A 28 -11.32 11.93 -9.93
N GLU A 29 -12.04 11.63 -8.84
CA GLU A 29 -12.56 12.66 -7.93
C GLU A 29 -11.57 13.08 -6.84
N GLY A 30 -10.39 12.45 -6.76
CA GLY A 30 -9.38 12.74 -5.76
C GLY A 30 -8.36 13.79 -6.20
N ALA A 31 -7.55 14.24 -5.24
CA ALA A 31 -6.40 15.10 -5.50
C ALA A 31 -5.30 14.36 -6.28
N MET A 32 -4.18 15.03 -6.56
CA MET A 32 -3.01 14.34 -7.13
C MET A 32 -2.46 13.28 -6.16
N VAL A 33 -2.02 12.15 -6.71
CA VAL A 33 -1.28 11.15 -5.92
C VAL A 33 0.03 11.76 -5.45
N ARG A 34 0.36 11.57 -4.18
CA ARG A 34 1.56 12.13 -3.55
C ARG A 34 2.24 11.12 -2.64
N LEU A 35 3.45 11.46 -2.21
CA LEU A 35 4.18 10.73 -1.19
C LEU A 35 3.96 11.36 0.18
N LEU A 36 3.63 10.52 1.17
CA LEU A 36 3.54 10.89 2.59
C LEU A 36 4.69 10.21 3.35
N PRO A 37 5.71 10.96 3.79
CA PRO A 37 6.81 10.38 4.56
C PRO A 37 6.37 10.03 5.99
N PHE A 38 6.88 8.90 6.48
CA PHE A 38 6.69 8.44 7.86
C PHE A 38 7.89 7.60 8.30
N GLY A 39 8.52 7.93 9.42
CA GLY A 39 9.78 7.32 9.83
C GLY A 39 10.84 7.31 8.72
N ALA A 40 11.38 6.13 8.40
CA ALA A 40 12.32 5.89 7.30
C ALA A 40 11.67 5.43 5.98
N LEU A 41 10.33 5.48 5.87
CA LEU A 41 9.56 5.00 4.73
C LEU A 41 8.68 6.10 4.13
N VAL A 42 8.10 5.81 2.96
CA VAL A 42 7.11 6.69 2.32
C VAL A 42 5.87 5.91 1.91
N ALA A 43 4.70 6.50 2.14
CA ALA A 43 3.43 5.99 1.68
C ALA A 43 3.01 6.68 0.38
N VAL A 44 2.47 5.92 -0.56
CA VAL A 44 1.79 6.45 -1.76
C VAL A 44 0.33 6.68 -1.37
N VAL A 45 -0.08 7.94 -1.38
CA VAL A 45 -1.39 8.36 -0.89
C VAL A 45 -2.10 9.28 -1.85
N GLN A 46 -3.42 9.38 -1.71
CA GLN A 46 -4.25 10.35 -2.39
C GLN A 46 -5.37 10.81 -1.47
N ASP A 47 -5.70 12.11 -1.52
CA ASP A 47 -6.90 12.60 -0.85
C ASP A 47 -8.10 12.35 -1.75
N VAL A 48 -9.06 11.59 -1.27
CA VAL A 48 -10.25 11.20 -2.04
C VAL A 48 -11.50 11.64 -1.27
N PRO A 49 -12.52 12.21 -1.94
CA PRO A 49 -13.76 12.57 -1.28
C PRO A 49 -14.42 11.36 -0.64
N LEU A 50 -14.91 11.52 0.58
CA LEU A 50 -15.58 10.41 1.27
C LEU A 50 -16.80 9.92 0.51
N ARG A 51 -17.53 10.77 -0.21
CA ARG A 51 -18.65 10.35 -1.07
C ARG A 51 -18.25 9.29 -2.11
N ALA A 52 -17.04 9.38 -2.66
CA ALA A 52 -16.52 8.44 -3.66
C ALA A 52 -16.08 7.11 -3.02
N LEU A 53 -15.93 7.09 -1.69
CA LEU A 53 -15.57 5.93 -0.89
C LEU A 53 -16.78 5.30 -0.18
N GLY A 54 -18.00 5.78 -0.42
CA GLY A 54 -19.22 5.31 0.27
C GLY A 54 -19.58 6.09 1.54
N GLY A 55 -19.03 7.29 1.70
CA GLY A 55 -19.31 8.25 2.76
C GLY A 55 -18.43 8.08 4.01
N PRO A 56 -18.69 8.88 5.07
CA PRO A 56 -17.85 8.89 6.29
C PRO A 56 -17.76 7.55 7.02
N ALA A 57 -18.73 6.66 6.80
CA ALA A 57 -18.72 5.31 7.36
C ALA A 57 -17.57 4.45 6.83
N ALA A 58 -17.04 4.75 5.64
CA ALA A 58 -15.94 4.03 5.02
C ALA A 58 -14.63 4.09 5.83
N LEU A 59 -14.48 5.08 6.72
CA LEU A 59 -13.32 5.15 7.63
C LEU A 59 -13.39 4.10 8.75
N ARG A 60 -14.54 3.49 8.99
CA ARG A 60 -14.80 2.59 10.14
C ARG A 60 -15.34 1.24 9.72
N ARG A 61 -15.60 1.02 8.43
CA ARG A 61 -16.25 -0.16 7.88
C ARG A 61 -15.60 -0.54 6.56
N LEU A 62 -15.78 -1.79 6.17
CA LEU A 62 -15.42 -2.25 4.84
C LEU A 62 -16.17 -1.44 3.77
N LEU A 63 -15.51 -1.24 2.63
CA LEU A 63 -16.11 -0.58 1.47
C LEU A 63 -17.35 -1.34 1.00
N ALA A 64 -18.32 -0.61 0.46
CA ALA A 64 -19.51 -1.20 -0.13
C ALA A 64 -19.11 -2.11 -1.33
N PRO A 65 -19.77 -3.26 -1.54
CA PRO A 65 -19.41 -4.23 -2.57
C PRO A 65 -19.27 -3.64 -3.98
N GLU A 66 -20.14 -2.70 -4.33
CA GLU A 66 -20.15 -1.99 -5.61
C GLU A 66 -18.92 -1.11 -5.85
N LEU A 67 -18.24 -0.69 -4.79
CA LEU A 67 -17.02 0.12 -4.86
C LEU A 67 -15.75 -0.75 -4.94
N LEU A 68 -15.83 -2.03 -4.53
CA LEU A 68 -14.65 -2.89 -4.40
C LEU A 68 -13.94 -3.14 -5.73
N GLU A 69 -14.69 -3.44 -6.79
CA GLU A 69 -14.06 -3.79 -8.08
C GLU A 69 -13.45 -2.56 -8.78
N PRO A 70 -14.15 -1.41 -8.92
CA PRO A 70 -13.55 -0.20 -9.47
C PRO A 70 -12.33 0.28 -8.67
N LEU A 71 -12.46 0.38 -7.34
CA LEU A 71 -11.35 0.79 -6.47
C LEU A 71 -10.23 -0.24 -6.45
N GLY A 72 -10.56 -1.53 -6.55
CA GLY A 72 -9.59 -2.62 -6.61
C GLY A 72 -8.76 -2.62 -7.88
N ARG A 73 -9.35 -2.25 -9.04
CA ARG A 73 -8.59 -2.03 -10.28
C ARG A 73 -7.64 -0.85 -10.15
N LEU A 74 -8.17 0.32 -9.76
CA LEU A 74 -7.36 1.52 -9.54
C LEU A 74 -6.21 1.27 -8.55
N HIS A 75 -6.53 0.60 -7.44
CA HIS A 75 -5.55 0.25 -6.42
C HIS A 75 -4.43 -0.63 -6.98
N ARG A 76 -4.78 -1.68 -7.75
CA ARG A 76 -3.79 -2.55 -8.39
C ARG A 76 -2.90 -1.79 -9.38
N GLU A 77 -3.47 -0.88 -10.17
CA GLU A 77 -2.71 -0.06 -11.13
C GLU A 77 -1.70 0.85 -10.41
N LEU A 78 -2.14 1.53 -9.35
CA LEU A 78 -1.27 2.40 -8.54
C LEU A 78 -0.17 1.63 -7.82
N VAL A 79 -0.50 0.46 -7.24
CA VAL A 79 0.48 -0.43 -6.62
C VAL A 79 1.51 -0.93 -7.65
N HIS A 80 1.05 -1.34 -8.83
CA HIS A 80 1.92 -1.81 -9.90
C HIS A 80 2.89 -0.71 -10.34
N ALA A 81 2.38 0.51 -10.55
CA ALA A 81 3.19 1.63 -10.97
C ALA A 81 4.15 2.12 -9.86
N ALA A 82 3.74 2.09 -8.59
CA ALA A 82 4.62 2.37 -7.45
C ALA A 82 5.77 1.35 -7.35
N GLY A 83 5.52 0.09 -7.70
CA GLY A 83 6.50 -0.98 -7.76
C GLY A 83 7.50 -0.89 -8.92
N ALA A 84 7.19 -0.12 -9.98
CA ALA A 84 8.06 -0.01 -11.15
C ALA A 84 9.43 0.64 -10.82
N THR A 85 9.47 1.50 -9.80
CA THR A 85 10.68 2.23 -9.39
C THR A 85 11.41 1.57 -8.21
N GLY A 86 10.87 0.49 -7.64
CA GLY A 86 11.52 -0.21 -6.55
C GLY A 86 10.60 -1.02 -5.64
N PRO A 87 11.18 -1.63 -4.59
CA PRO A 87 10.46 -2.51 -3.67
C PRO A 87 9.29 -1.80 -2.99
N THR A 88 8.11 -2.40 -3.10
CA THR A 88 6.84 -1.82 -2.66
C THR A 88 5.99 -2.89 -1.97
N VAL A 89 5.34 -2.49 -0.88
CA VAL A 89 4.36 -3.30 -0.14
C VAL A 89 2.98 -2.70 -0.39
N ALA A 90 2.08 -3.49 -0.97
CA ALA A 90 0.69 -3.10 -1.16
C ALA A 90 -0.08 -3.13 0.16
N LEU A 91 -0.93 -2.13 0.40
CA LEU A 91 -1.87 -2.15 1.51
C LEU A 91 -3.21 -2.76 1.06
N PRO A 92 -4.07 -3.24 1.98
CA PRO A 92 -5.41 -3.68 1.61
C PRO A 92 -6.22 -2.55 0.93
N VAL A 93 -7.04 -2.91 -0.05
CA VAL A 93 -8.01 -1.99 -0.67
C VAL A 93 -8.91 -1.38 0.42
N GLY A 94 -9.10 -0.06 0.36
CA GLY A 94 -9.90 0.69 1.33
C GLY A 94 -9.16 1.10 2.60
N THR A 95 -7.82 1.07 2.60
CA THR A 95 -7.03 1.62 3.71
C THR A 95 -7.07 3.14 3.70
N CYS A 96 -8.11 3.71 4.32
CA CYS A 96 -8.40 5.13 4.34
C CYS A 96 -8.35 5.70 5.76
N TYR A 97 -7.82 6.92 5.90
CA TYR A 97 -7.76 7.65 7.16
C TYR A 97 -8.44 9.00 7.04
N ALA A 98 -8.86 9.56 8.18
CA ALA A 98 -9.53 10.86 8.21
C ALA A 98 -8.67 12.01 7.67
N ASN A 99 -7.34 11.89 7.78
CA ASN A 99 -6.36 12.85 7.28
C ASN A 99 -4.93 12.27 7.38
N ASP A 100 -3.96 13.02 6.87
CA ASP A 100 -2.55 12.64 6.84
C ASP A 100 -1.95 12.44 8.21
N VAL A 101 -2.37 13.21 9.22
CA VAL A 101 -1.88 13.05 10.60
C VAL A 101 -2.28 11.67 11.13
N ARG A 102 -3.52 11.25 10.88
CA ARG A 102 -4.01 9.92 11.27
C ARG A 102 -3.37 8.81 10.45
N ALA A 103 -3.21 9.01 9.15
CA ALA A 103 -2.53 8.06 8.28
C ALA A 103 -1.09 7.84 8.75
N ARG A 104 -0.35 8.94 8.95
CA ARG A 104 1.04 8.91 9.40
C ARG A 104 1.18 8.20 10.74
N ALA A 105 0.39 8.57 11.75
CA ALA A 105 0.47 7.94 13.06
C ALA A 105 0.26 6.41 12.99
N ALA A 106 -0.76 5.96 12.23
CA ALA A 106 -1.03 4.53 12.06
C ALA A 106 0.07 3.80 11.27
N LEU A 107 0.70 4.47 10.31
CA LEU A 107 1.80 3.91 9.52
C LEU A 107 3.09 3.81 10.34
N GLU A 108 3.39 4.82 11.18
CA GLU A 108 4.55 4.83 12.09
C GLU A 108 4.46 3.68 13.11
N GLU A 109 3.27 3.40 13.64
CA GLU A 109 3.04 2.24 14.53
C GLU A 109 3.34 0.89 13.87
N GLN A 110 3.37 0.83 12.54
CA GLN A 110 3.62 -0.39 11.75
C GLN A 110 4.94 -0.34 10.98
N GLU A 111 5.81 0.66 11.23
CA GLU A 111 7.01 0.91 10.45
C GLU A 111 7.94 -0.32 10.38
N GLU A 112 8.25 -0.94 11.51
CA GLU A 112 9.12 -2.12 11.55
C GLU A 112 8.54 -3.29 10.73
N ARG A 113 7.23 -3.49 10.81
CA ARG A 113 6.52 -4.53 10.06
C ARG A 113 6.60 -4.28 8.56
N PHE A 114 6.41 -3.03 8.12
CA PHE A 114 6.57 -2.64 6.73
C PHE A 114 8.03 -2.79 6.27
N GLY A 115 9.00 -2.40 7.10
CA GLY A 115 10.43 -2.59 6.85
C GLY A 115 10.79 -4.06 6.62
N ALA A 116 10.30 -4.95 7.47
CA ALA A 116 10.49 -6.40 7.35
C ALA A 116 9.78 -6.99 6.13
N ALA A 117 8.59 -6.50 5.77
CA ALA A 117 7.90 -6.90 4.55
C ALA A 117 8.66 -6.45 3.28
N LEU A 118 9.12 -5.20 3.24
CA LEU A 118 9.95 -4.68 2.16
C LEU A 118 11.26 -5.47 2.01
N HIS A 119 11.90 -5.82 3.14
CA HIS A 119 13.12 -6.65 3.11
C HIS A 119 12.87 -8.02 2.47
N ARG A 120 11.73 -8.66 2.77
CA ARG A 120 11.35 -9.93 2.15
C ARG A 120 11.13 -9.81 0.65
N VAL A 121 10.46 -8.74 0.19
CA VAL A 121 10.26 -8.46 -1.24
C VAL A 121 11.58 -8.21 -1.96
N THR A 122 12.55 -7.56 -1.32
CA THR A 122 13.91 -7.39 -1.88
C THR A 122 14.78 -8.64 -1.84
N GLY A 123 14.59 -9.49 -0.83
CA GLY A 123 15.38 -10.71 -0.62
C GLY A 123 14.97 -11.87 -1.51
N THR A 124 13.76 -11.82 -2.09
CA THR A 124 13.35 -12.72 -3.18
C THR A 124 13.87 -12.22 -4.52
N GLY A 125 15.19 -12.21 -4.68
CA GLY A 125 15.74 -12.68 -5.94
C GLY A 125 15.16 -14.08 -6.13
N ARG A 126 14.30 -14.26 -7.13
CA ARG A 126 13.64 -15.54 -7.38
C ARG A 126 14.71 -16.58 -7.70
N ALA A 127 15.25 -17.27 -6.70
CA ALA A 127 16.03 -18.48 -6.90
C ALA A 127 15.05 -19.60 -7.22
N THR A 128 14.72 -19.78 -8.50
CA THR A 128 14.23 -21.08 -8.99
C THR A 128 15.39 -22.07 -8.97
N GLY A 129 15.80 -22.46 -7.77
CA GLY A 129 16.67 -23.60 -7.54
C GLY A 129 15.83 -24.72 -6.98
N ARG A 130 15.28 -25.59 -7.84
CA ARG A 130 14.87 -26.92 -7.42
C ARG A 130 16.16 -27.65 -7.07
N VAL A 131 16.55 -27.64 -5.81
CA VAL A 131 17.57 -28.58 -5.32
C VAL A 131 16.86 -29.91 -5.17
N GLU A 132 16.84 -30.69 -6.25
CA GLU A 132 16.61 -32.12 -6.16
C GLU A 132 17.78 -32.68 -5.35
N ARG A 133 17.48 -33.19 -4.16
CA ARG A 133 18.48 -33.88 -3.35
C ARG A 133 18.79 -35.19 -4.06
N ASP A 134 19.93 -35.24 -4.72
CA ASP A 134 20.54 -36.50 -5.11
C ASP A 134 20.88 -37.27 -3.82
N THR A 135 20.03 -38.24 -3.49
CA THR A 135 20.37 -39.22 -2.46
C THR A 135 21.28 -40.27 -3.05
N ARG A 136 22.53 -40.20 -2.57
CA ARG A 136 23.54 -41.26 -2.45
C ARG A 136 24.55 -41.34 -3.59
N ALA A 137 25.73 -40.80 -3.29
CA ALA A 137 26.96 -41.53 -3.53
C ALA A 137 27.90 -41.47 -2.33
N ARG A 138 28.56 -42.62 -2.09
CA ARG A 138 29.76 -42.92 -1.28
C ARG A 138 29.53 -43.35 0.19
N LYS A 139 30.15 -44.46 0.68
CA LYS A 139 31.39 -45.15 0.26
C LYS A 139 31.37 -46.68 0.46
N GLN A 140 32.11 -47.36 -0.42
CA GLN A 140 32.79 -48.67 -0.28
C GLN A 140 33.69 -48.74 0.98
N PRO A 141 34.19 -49.91 1.43
CA PRO A 141 35.06 -50.84 0.67
C PRO A 141 34.33 -52.03 0.03
#